data_AF-A0A7Y3FSK8-F1
#
_entry.id   AF-A0A7Y3FSK8-F1
#
_cell.length_a   1.000
_cell.length_b   1.000
_cell.length_c   1.000
_cell.angle_alpha   90.00
_cell.angle_beta   90.00
_cell.angle_gamma   90.00
#
_symmetry.space_group_name_H-M   'P 1'
#
loop_
_entity.id
_entity.type
_entity.pdbx_description
1 polymer ?
#
loop_
_entity_poly.entity_id
_entity_poly.type
_entity_poly.pdbx_seq_one_letter_code
_entity_poly.pdbx_strand_id
1 'polypeptide(L)'
;VYPNILPGSGGAYGDLNNDGKIDAFNGSMFLNNTVNSNNWVKVNTIGTVSNLNGIGARVEVHTSSGIRIRDVRSGEGFRYMNSLNTHVGLGTEDAINNIIIYWPSGIVDNLPLPAVNSTHTIIEGETLGLEEASLLDVIIHPNPVKDLLHISSSQNLANAKIFVFDISGKMILRPQLFSNELDVSQLSSGHYVLKIMDNAKVRSHKFIKE
;
A
#
# COMPACT_ATOMS: atom_id res chain seq x y z
N VAL A 1 22.76 17.27 -27.20
CA VAL A 1 22.72 16.47 -25.97
C VAL A 1 24.04 16.63 -25.27
N TYR A 2 24.04 17.11 -24.03
CA TYR A 2 25.27 17.21 -23.22
C TYR A 2 25.28 16.08 -22.19
N PRO A 3 26.29 15.20 -22.17
CA PRO A 3 26.39 14.12 -21.20
C PRO A 3 27.03 14.61 -19.89
N ASN A 4 26.50 14.17 -18.75
CA ASN A 4 27.10 14.34 -17.41
C ASN A 4 27.32 15.80 -16.96
N ILE A 5 26.55 16.74 -17.50
CA ILE A 5 26.52 18.14 -17.06
C ILE A 5 25.06 18.48 -16.80
N LEU A 6 24.70 18.79 -15.55
CA LEU A 6 23.41 19.40 -15.26
C LEU A 6 23.48 20.90 -15.57
N PRO A 7 22.39 21.53 -16.05
CA PRO A 7 22.36 22.97 -16.27
C PRO A 7 22.66 23.70 -14.95
N GLY A 8 23.53 24.71 -15.01
CA GLY A 8 23.97 25.47 -13.83
C GLY A 8 22.89 26.37 -13.21
N SER A 9 21.80 26.67 -13.93
CA SER A 9 20.63 27.37 -13.41
C SER A 9 19.43 27.20 -14.33
N GLY A 10 18.27 26.90 -13.75
CA GLY A 10 16.99 26.78 -14.47
C GLY A 10 16.90 25.51 -15.35
N GLY A 11 15.69 24.98 -15.49
CA GLY A 11 15.42 23.80 -16.29
C GLY A 11 14.40 22.87 -15.65
N ALA A 12 13.89 21.94 -16.44
CA ALA A 12 13.06 20.83 -15.98
C ALA A 12 13.95 19.62 -15.70
N TYR A 13 13.72 18.94 -14.59
CA TYR A 13 14.40 17.71 -14.21
C TYR A 13 13.44 16.52 -14.25
N GLY A 14 13.97 15.37 -14.64
CA GLY A 14 13.23 14.11 -14.70
C GLY A 14 14.10 13.00 -15.27
N ASP A 15 13.62 11.77 -15.23
CA ASP A 15 14.27 10.65 -15.90
C ASP A 15 13.62 10.50 -17.30
N LEU A 16 14.20 11.17 -18.29
CA LEU A 16 13.58 11.40 -19.61
C LEU A 16 13.63 10.15 -20.50
N ASN A 17 14.67 9.33 -20.33
CA ASN A 17 14.89 8.10 -21.10
C ASN A 17 14.51 6.82 -20.34
N ASN A 18 14.00 6.95 -19.10
CA ASN A 18 13.66 5.84 -18.20
C ASN A 18 14.86 4.93 -17.85
N ASP A 19 16.06 5.48 -17.76
CA ASP A 19 17.27 4.75 -17.37
C ASP A 19 17.56 4.82 -15.87
N GLY A 20 16.70 5.50 -15.10
CA GLY A 20 16.80 5.63 -13.67
C GLY A 20 17.67 6.78 -13.18
N LYS A 21 18.22 7.58 -14.09
CA LYS A 21 19.06 8.73 -13.75
C LYS A 21 18.28 10.01 -14.00
N ILE A 22 18.58 11.02 -13.19
CA ILE A 22 17.96 12.34 -13.36
C ILE A 22 18.69 13.07 -14.48
N ASP A 23 17.94 13.30 -15.55
CA ASP A 23 18.26 14.15 -16.70
C ASP A 23 17.73 15.57 -16.48
N ALA A 24 18.10 16.47 -17.39
CA ALA A 24 17.61 17.85 -17.38
C ALA A 24 17.30 18.38 -18.78
N PHE A 25 16.40 19.36 -18.82
CA PHE A 25 16.05 20.12 -20.01
C PHE A 25 16.06 21.62 -19.73
N ASN A 26 16.83 22.38 -20.49
CA ASN A 26 16.86 23.84 -20.44
C ASN A 26 17.05 24.41 -21.86
N GLY A 27 16.06 24.21 -22.73
CA GLY A 27 16.14 24.54 -24.17
C GLY A 27 16.99 23.55 -24.99
N SER A 28 17.83 22.76 -24.33
CA SER A 28 18.52 21.58 -24.86
C SER A 28 18.37 20.42 -23.88
N MET A 29 18.47 19.19 -24.39
CA MET A 29 18.44 17.97 -23.57
C MET A 29 19.84 17.66 -22.99
N PHE A 30 19.89 17.40 -21.69
CA PHE A 30 21.07 17.02 -20.92
C PHE A 30 20.82 15.63 -20.34
N LEU A 31 21.53 14.62 -20.85
CA LEU A 31 21.37 13.25 -20.39
C LEU A 31 22.43 12.92 -19.35
N ASN A 32 22.00 12.32 -18.25
CA ASN A 32 22.91 11.83 -17.22
C ASN A 32 23.32 10.39 -17.55
N ASN A 33 24.49 10.24 -18.16
CA ASN A 33 25.03 8.93 -18.56
C ASN A 33 26.03 8.39 -17.53
N THR A 34 25.96 8.82 -16.27
CA THR A 34 26.87 8.33 -15.22
C THR A 34 26.78 6.81 -15.15
N VAL A 35 27.92 6.13 -15.20
CA VAL A 35 28.00 4.68 -15.06
C VAL A 35 28.11 4.36 -13.57
N ASN A 36 27.00 3.93 -12.99
CA ASN A 36 26.95 3.41 -11.62
C ASN A 36 25.93 2.28 -11.54
N SER A 37 25.99 1.50 -10.46
CA SER A 37 25.07 0.40 -10.14
C SER A 37 24.08 0.80 -9.05
N ASN A 38 23.75 2.09 -8.93
CA ASN A 38 22.82 2.52 -7.90
C ASN A 38 21.39 2.19 -8.33
N ASN A 39 20.60 1.77 -7.35
CA ASN A 39 19.20 1.48 -7.51
C ASN A 39 18.36 2.75 -7.36
N TRP A 40 17.16 2.71 -7.91
CA TRP A 40 16.20 3.80 -7.89
C TRP A 40 14.77 3.26 -7.82
N VAL A 41 13.82 4.15 -7.53
CA VAL A 41 12.40 3.87 -7.71
C VAL A 41 11.70 5.15 -8.16
N LYS A 42 10.70 5.00 -9.02
CA LYS A 42 9.86 6.09 -9.48
C LYS A 42 8.42 5.81 -9.10
N VAL A 43 7.73 6.80 -8.55
CA VAL A 43 6.32 6.72 -8.19
C VAL A 43 5.54 7.69 -9.06
N ASN A 44 4.58 7.16 -9.81
CA ASN A 44 3.63 7.89 -10.62
C ASN A 44 2.27 7.88 -9.91
N THR A 45 1.80 9.05 -9.49
CA THR A 45 0.53 9.19 -8.77
C THR A 45 -0.59 9.56 -9.72
N ILE A 46 -1.73 8.86 -9.62
CA ILE A 46 -2.96 9.17 -10.34
C ILE A 46 -4.05 9.47 -9.30
N GLY A 47 -4.46 10.73 -9.19
CA GLY A 47 -5.53 11.15 -8.29
C GLY A 47 -6.91 10.81 -8.87
N THR A 48 -7.81 10.36 -8.01
CA THR A 48 -9.22 10.05 -8.33
C THR A 48 -10.17 10.97 -7.56
N VAL A 49 -9.81 11.34 -6.33
CA VAL A 49 -10.50 12.30 -5.46
C VAL A 49 -9.73 13.61 -5.40
N SER A 50 -8.40 13.51 -5.23
CA SER A 50 -7.45 14.60 -5.37
C SER A 50 -7.31 15.01 -6.84
N ASN A 51 -6.51 16.04 -7.12
CA ASN A 51 -6.23 16.43 -8.50
C ASN A 51 -5.60 15.26 -9.28
N LEU A 52 -5.90 15.17 -10.59
CA LEU A 52 -5.56 14.05 -11.46
C LEU A 52 -4.08 13.62 -11.39
N ASN A 53 -3.18 14.57 -11.18
CA ASN A 53 -1.74 14.33 -11.15
C ASN A 53 -1.19 14.02 -9.74
N GLY A 54 -2.04 14.02 -8.71
CA GLY A 54 -1.63 13.81 -7.33
C GLY A 54 -0.79 14.95 -6.74
N ILE A 55 -0.81 16.16 -7.32
CA ILE A 55 -0.01 17.31 -6.82
C ILE A 55 -0.37 17.59 -5.36
N GLY A 56 0.65 17.69 -4.51
CA GLY A 56 0.52 17.83 -3.06
C GLY A 56 0.53 16.52 -2.29
N ALA A 57 0.49 15.36 -2.97
CA ALA A 57 0.66 14.07 -2.30
C ALA A 57 2.09 13.93 -1.76
N ARG A 58 2.23 13.30 -0.59
CA ARG A 58 3.53 12.94 0.01
C ARG A 58 3.80 11.46 -0.19
N VAL A 59 4.94 11.15 -0.79
CA VAL A 59 5.45 9.82 -1.00
C VAL A 59 6.58 9.55 -0.01
N GLU A 60 6.41 8.51 0.79
CA GLU A 60 7.44 7.98 1.68
C GLU A 60 7.93 6.63 1.15
N VAL A 61 9.23 6.51 0.93
CA VAL A 61 9.88 5.26 0.56
C VAL A 61 10.66 4.75 1.77
N HIS A 62 10.23 3.62 2.32
CA HIS A 62 10.79 2.99 3.51
C HIS A 62 11.76 1.89 3.09
N THR A 63 13.01 2.01 3.51
CA THR A 63 14.07 1.02 3.33
C THR A 63 14.67 0.62 4.67
N SER A 64 15.60 -0.33 4.66
CA SER A 64 16.29 -0.77 5.87
C SER A 64 17.13 0.34 6.52
N SER A 65 17.60 1.32 5.73
CA SER A 65 18.38 2.46 6.23
C SER A 65 17.54 3.65 6.70
N GLY A 66 16.24 3.69 6.37
CA GLY A 66 15.33 4.72 6.84
C GLY A 66 14.25 5.11 5.83
N ILE A 67 13.70 6.32 6.01
CA ILE A 67 12.59 6.84 5.21
C ILE A 67 13.09 7.97 4.31
N ARG A 68 12.80 7.86 3.00
CA ARG A 68 13.03 8.92 2.02
C ARG A 68 11.70 9.55 1.65
N ILE A 69 11.56 10.86 1.84
CA ILE A 69 10.31 11.59 1.63
C ILE A 69 10.42 12.49 0.41
N ARG A 70 9.38 12.49 -0.42
CA ARG A 70 9.20 13.41 -1.55
C ARG A 70 7.74 13.84 -1.63
N ASP A 71 7.49 15.10 -1.97
CA ASP A 71 6.14 15.56 -2.30
C ASP A 71 6.00 15.66 -3.82
N VAL A 72 4.81 15.35 -4.35
CA VAL A 72 4.46 15.57 -5.75
C VAL A 72 4.23 17.06 -5.94
N ARG A 73 5.08 17.72 -6.73
CA ARG A 73 5.07 19.18 -6.89
C ARG A 73 4.91 19.57 -8.35
N SER A 74 4.12 20.62 -8.58
CA SER A 74 3.96 21.25 -9.89
C SER A 74 4.91 22.43 -10.00
N GLY A 75 5.80 22.41 -11.01
CA GLY A 75 6.63 23.54 -11.44
C GLY A 75 7.66 24.05 -10.43
N GLU A 76 8.94 24.03 -10.79
CA GLU A 76 9.96 24.83 -10.10
C GLU A 76 10.53 25.86 -11.10
N GLY A 77 10.19 27.13 -10.91
CA GLY A 77 10.74 28.26 -11.70
C GLY A 77 9.82 28.81 -12.81
N PHE A 78 10.41 29.64 -13.68
CA PHE A 78 9.73 30.29 -14.80
C PHE A 78 10.03 29.52 -16.11
N ARG A 79 8.99 29.14 -16.87
CA ARG A 79 9.03 28.41 -18.15
C ARG A 79 9.35 26.91 -18.14
N TYR A 80 9.75 26.33 -17.00
CA TYR A 80 10.07 24.90 -16.90
C TYR A 80 9.22 24.20 -15.84
N MET A 81 8.87 22.95 -16.10
CA MET A 81 8.12 22.09 -15.18
C MET A 81 8.87 20.77 -15.05
N ASN A 82 9.26 20.42 -13.82
CA ASN A 82 9.84 19.11 -13.52
C ASN A 82 8.84 18.00 -13.83
N SER A 83 9.34 16.78 -14.04
CA SER A 83 8.46 15.62 -14.08
C SER A 83 7.65 15.56 -12.79
N LEU A 84 6.35 15.30 -12.92
CA LEU A 84 5.45 15.09 -11.79
C LEU A 84 5.70 13.73 -11.12
N ASN A 85 6.47 12.85 -11.76
CA ASN A 85 6.85 11.59 -11.15
C ASN A 85 7.86 11.81 -10.02
N THR A 86 7.61 11.15 -8.92
CA THR A 86 8.49 11.19 -7.75
C THR A 86 9.62 10.19 -7.94
N HIS A 87 10.82 10.69 -8.21
CA HIS A 87 12.04 9.87 -8.30
C HIS A 87 12.78 9.84 -6.97
N VAL A 88 13.17 8.64 -6.55
CA VAL A 88 13.95 8.39 -5.35
C VAL A 88 15.12 7.48 -5.72
N GLY A 89 16.34 8.02 -5.63
CA GLY A 89 17.55 7.19 -5.65
C GLY A 89 17.68 6.40 -4.35
N LEU A 90 18.10 5.14 -4.44
CA LEU A 90 18.28 4.21 -3.31
C LEU A 90 19.76 3.90 -3.03
N GLY A 91 20.67 4.27 -3.93
CA GLY A 91 22.08 3.94 -3.78
C GLY A 91 22.29 2.44 -3.94
N THR A 92 22.97 1.77 -3.01
CA THR A 92 23.22 0.32 -3.09
C THR A 92 22.10 -0.55 -2.53
N GLU A 93 21.03 0.04 -1.99
CA GLU A 93 19.90 -0.70 -1.41
C GLU A 93 19.12 -1.41 -2.53
N ASP A 94 18.93 -2.73 -2.39
CA ASP A 94 18.31 -3.61 -3.39
C ASP A 94 16.84 -3.95 -3.08
N ALA A 95 16.33 -3.48 -1.95
CA ALA A 95 14.96 -3.72 -1.51
C ALA A 95 14.33 -2.47 -0.88
N ILE A 96 13.03 -2.32 -1.11
CA ILE A 96 12.16 -1.35 -0.44
C ILE A 96 11.20 -2.15 0.44
N ASN A 97 11.07 -1.76 1.70
CA ASN A 97 10.11 -2.39 2.61
C ASN A 97 8.69 -1.96 2.27
N ASN A 98 8.51 -0.66 2.00
CA ASN A 98 7.19 -0.08 1.79
C ASN A 98 7.24 1.26 1.04
N ILE A 99 6.20 1.57 0.27
CA ILE A 99 5.94 2.92 -0.23
C ILE A 99 4.57 3.37 0.27
N ILE A 100 4.52 4.49 0.98
CA ILE A 100 3.28 5.07 1.50
C ILE A 100 3.02 6.39 0.79
N ILE A 101 1.78 6.59 0.33
CA ILE A 101 1.34 7.80 -0.35
C ILE A 101 0.23 8.44 0.48
N TYR A 102 0.51 9.64 1.00
CA TYR A 102 -0.47 10.47 1.69
C TYR A 102 -1.05 11.48 0.70
N TRP A 103 -2.31 11.35 0.36
CA TRP A 103 -2.98 12.20 -0.62
C TRP A 103 -3.54 13.48 0.01
N PRO A 104 -3.68 14.58 -0.74
CA PRO A 104 -4.34 15.81 -0.26
C PRO A 104 -5.78 15.60 0.23
N SER A 105 -6.48 14.58 -0.32
CA SER A 105 -7.81 14.17 0.13
C SER A 105 -7.83 13.59 1.54
N GLY A 106 -6.67 13.22 2.10
CA GLY A 106 -6.52 12.48 3.34
C GLY A 106 -6.52 10.96 3.18
N ILE A 107 -6.75 10.44 1.96
CA ILE A 107 -6.56 9.02 1.65
C ILE A 107 -5.07 8.67 1.83
N VAL A 108 -4.81 7.44 2.27
CA VAL A 108 -3.45 6.89 2.38
C VAL A 108 -3.39 5.57 1.63
N ASP A 109 -2.52 5.50 0.63
CA ASP A 109 -2.25 4.29 -0.13
C ASP A 109 -0.94 3.66 0.31
N ASN A 110 -0.90 2.33 0.31
CA ASN A 110 0.22 1.57 0.83
C ASN A 110 0.66 0.45 -0.12
N LEU A 111 1.89 0.54 -0.63
CA LEU A 111 2.49 -0.46 -1.51
C LEU A 111 3.64 -1.20 -0.78
N PRO A 112 3.36 -2.37 -0.18
CA PRO A 112 4.38 -3.18 0.49
C PRO A 112 5.27 -3.93 -0.50
N LEU A 113 6.55 -4.06 -0.13
CA LEU A 113 7.59 -4.78 -0.89
C LEU A 113 7.65 -4.42 -2.40
N PRO A 114 7.69 -3.13 -2.78
CA PRO A 114 7.77 -2.75 -4.18
C PRO A 114 9.13 -3.11 -4.79
N ALA A 115 9.13 -3.47 -6.07
CA ALA A 115 10.34 -3.73 -6.82
C ALA A 115 11.21 -2.48 -6.98
N VAL A 116 12.51 -2.60 -6.76
CA VAL A 116 13.49 -1.55 -7.12
C VAL A 116 13.66 -1.47 -8.65
N ASN A 117 14.29 -0.39 -9.11
CA ASN A 117 14.59 -0.10 -10.52
C ASN A 117 13.37 -0.14 -11.43
N SER A 118 12.23 0.30 -10.90
CA SER A 118 10.96 0.27 -11.60
C SER A 118 10.14 1.51 -11.32
N THR A 119 9.12 1.70 -12.17
CA THR A 119 8.13 2.76 -12.00
C THR A 119 6.83 2.14 -11.49
N HIS A 120 6.40 2.55 -10.31
CA HIS A 120 5.13 2.14 -9.71
C HIS A 120 4.07 3.21 -10.00
N THR A 121 2.96 2.79 -10.60
CA THR A 121 1.79 3.66 -10.77
C THR A 121 0.79 3.37 -9.66
N ILE A 122 0.50 4.38 -8.86
CA ILE A 122 -0.37 4.31 -7.68
C ILE A 122 -1.61 5.14 -7.99
N ILE A 123 -2.76 4.49 -8.00
CA ILE A 123 -4.06 5.15 -8.18
C ILE A 123 -4.63 5.40 -6.78
N GLU A 124 -5.06 6.64 -6.54
CA GLU A 124 -5.61 7.07 -5.26
C GLU A 124 -6.82 6.23 -4.86
N GLY A 125 -6.70 5.57 -3.70
CA GLY A 125 -7.74 4.73 -3.10
C GLY A 125 -7.81 3.31 -3.67
N GLU A 126 -6.95 2.96 -4.63
CA GLU A 126 -6.91 1.62 -5.25
C GLU A 126 -5.76 0.76 -4.73
N THR A 127 -4.77 1.36 -4.05
CA THR A 127 -3.60 0.60 -3.55
C THR A 127 -3.94 0.05 -2.17
N LEU A 128 -4.85 -0.91 -2.19
CA LEU A 128 -5.09 -1.84 -1.11
C LEU A 128 -3.79 -2.61 -0.87
N GLY A 129 -3.13 -2.39 0.27
CA GLY A 129 -1.88 -3.06 0.61
C GLY A 129 -2.01 -4.58 0.49
N LEU A 130 -0.89 -5.29 0.31
CA LEU A 130 -0.89 -6.77 0.25
C LEU A 130 -1.51 -7.45 1.48
N GLU A 131 -1.73 -6.71 2.58
CA GLU A 131 -2.56 -7.19 3.68
C GLU A 131 -4.04 -7.31 3.30
N GLU A 132 -4.59 -6.35 2.53
CA GLU A 132 -5.93 -6.35 1.93
C GLU A 132 -6.11 -7.40 0.83
N ALA A 133 -5.10 -7.62 -0.02
CA ALA A 133 -5.17 -8.68 -1.03
C ALA A 133 -5.14 -10.10 -0.43
N SER A 134 -4.78 -10.24 0.86
CA SER A 134 -4.95 -11.49 1.63
C SER A 134 -6.27 -11.54 2.44
N LEU A 135 -7.12 -10.50 2.40
CA LEU A 135 -8.34 -10.40 3.21
C LEU A 135 -9.53 -11.19 2.66
N LEU A 136 -9.42 -11.83 1.50
CA LEU A 136 -10.56 -12.48 0.84
C LEU A 136 -10.82 -13.94 1.23
N ASP A 137 -9.99 -14.53 2.10
CA ASP A 137 -10.02 -15.99 2.20
C ASP A 137 -10.99 -16.56 3.22
N VAL A 138 -11.61 -15.77 4.12
CA VAL A 138 -12.50 -16.31 5.15
C VAL A 138 -13.96 -15.99 4.87
N ILE A 139 -14.70 -17.00 4.41
CA ILE A 139 -16.14 -16.94 4.14
C ILE A 139 -16.88 -17.58 5.32
N ILE A 140 -17.91 -16.91 5.81
CA ILE A 140 -18.72 -17.37 6.93
C ILE A 140 -20.16 -17.57 6.48
N HIS A 141 -20.72 -18.74 6.75
CA HIS A 141 -22.12 -19.05 6.43
C HIS A 141 -22.74 -20.04 7.43
N PRO A 142 -24.07 -20.04 7.60
CA PRO A 142 -25.00 -19.04 7.10
C PRO A 142 -24.88 -17.72 7.89
N ASN A 143 -25.24 -16.61 7.25
CA ASN A 143 -25.43 -15.33 7.92
C ASN A 143 -26.76 -14.77 7.40
N PRO A 144 -27.84 -14.68 8.20
CA PRO A 144 -27.92 -14.96 9.64
C PRO A 144 -27.77 -16.44 10.05
N VAL A 145 -27.33 -16.70 11.29
CA VAL A 145 -27.09 -18.04 11.85
C VAL A 145 -28.01 -18.33 13.02
N LYS A 146 -28.48 -19.58 13.13
CA LYS A 146 -29.21 -20.08 14.30
C LYS A 146 -28.29 -20.78 15.28
N ASP A 147 -27.74 -21.94 14.92
CA ASP A 147 -26.99 -22.76 15.87
C ASP A 147 -25.54 -22.96 15.45
N LEU A 148 -25.27 -23.19 14.16
CA LEU A 148 -23.97 -23.59 13.67
C LEU A 148 -23.47 -22.66 12.55
N LEU A 149 -22.27 -22.14 12.74
CA LEU A 149 -21.57 -21.26 11.82
C LEU A 149 -20.40 -22.01 11.16
N HIS A 150 -20.38 -22.07 9.84
CA HIS A 150 -19.30 -22.67 9.07
C HIS A 150 -18.31 -21.60 8.60
N ILE A 151 -17.03 -21.92 8.67
CA ILE A 151 -15.93 -21.01 8.32
C ILE A 151 -15.12 -21.66 7.21
N SER A 152 -15.25 -21.17 5.99
CA SER A 152 -14.44 -21.61 4.86
C SER A 152 -13.20 -20.74 4.74
N SER A 153 -12.01 -21.35 4.67
CA SER A 153 -10.73 -20.65 4.54
C SER A 153 -9.83 -21.32 3.51
N SER A 154 -9.12 -20.53 2.70
CA SER A 154 -8.06 -21.04 1.80
C SER A 154 -6.85 -21.56 2.59
N GLN A 155 -6.71 -21.15 3.85
CA GLN A 155 -5.62 -21.50 4.76
C GLN A 155 -6.11 -22.47 5.86
N ASN A 156 -5.22 -23.35 6.31
CA ASN A 156 -5.51 -24.32 7.37
C ASN A 156 -5.69 -23.63 8.73
N LEU A 157 -6.89 -23.73 9.31
CA LEU A 157 -7.26 -23.09 10.58
C LEU A 157 -7.04 -23.97 11.83
N ALA A 158 -6.34 -25.10 11.72
CA ALA A 158 -6.19 -26.07 12.83
C ALA A 158 -5.63 -25.47 14.12
N ASN A 159 -4.81 -24.41 14.04
CA ASN A 159 -4.22 -23.72 15.20
C ASN A 159 -4.79 -22.31 15.44
N ALA A 160 -5.83 -21.92 14.70
CA ALA A 160 -6.39 -20.59 14.81
C ALA A 160 -7.17 -20.42 16.12
N LYS A 161 -6.92 -19.32 16.83
CA LYS A 161 -7.67 -18.94 18.04
C LYS A 161 -8.88 -18.12 17.62
N ILE A 162 -10.07 -18.62 17.94
CA ILE A 162 -11.32 -17.90 17.70
C ILE A 162 -11.80 -17.17 18.94
N PHE A 163 -12.32 -15.97 18.73
CA PHE A 163 -12.98 -15.14 19.72
C PHE A 163 -14.28 -14.60 19.16
N VAL A 164 -15.35 -14.62 19.94
CA VAL A 164 -16.62 -13.97 19.58
C VAL A 164 -16.82 -12.77 20.51
N PHE A 165 -17.08 -11.61 19.94
CA PHE A 165 -17.36 -10.37 20.65
C PHE A 165 -18.77 -9.87 20.33
N ASP A 166 -19.39 -9.16 21.28
CA ASP A 166 -20.56 -8.34 20.98
C ASP A 166 -20.15 -7.03 20.29
N ILE A 167 -21.13 -6.23 19.87
CA ILE A 167 -20.89 -4.91 19.25
C ILE A 167 -20.20 -3.90 20.17
N SER A 168 -20.21 -4.12 21.49
CA SER A 168 -19.53 -3.26 22.46
C SER A 168 -18.06 -3.64 22.64
N GLY A 169 -17.60 -4.73 22.01
CA GLY A 169 -16.25 -5.24 22.11
C GLY A 169 -16.01 -6.13 23.33
N LYS A 170 -17.06 -6.51 24.07
CA LYS A 170 -16.96 -7.49 25.16
C LYS A 170 -16.83 -8.89 24.56
N MET A 171 -15.82 -9.64 25.01
CA MET A 171 -15.63 -11.04 24.61
C MET A 171 -16.74 -11.90 25.25
N ILE A 172 -17.48 -12.62 24.42
CA ILE A 172 -18.59 -13.49 24.85
C ILE A 172 -18.14 -14.95 24.89
N LEU A 173 -17.42 -15.42 23.85
CA LEU A 173 -16.98 -16.81 23.74
C LEU A 173 -15.54 -16.93 23.22
N ARG A 174 -14.86 -17.99 23.67
CA ARG A 174 -13.62 -18.48 23.11
C ARG A 174 -13.78 -19.96 22.70
N PRO A 175 -14.46 -20.23 21.59
CA PRO A 175 -14.74 -21.57 21.13
C PRO A 175 -13.48 -22.23 20.54
N GLN A 176 -13.42 -23.55 20.61
CA GLN A 176 -12.47 -24.33 19.81
C GLN A 176 -13.14 -24.72 18.50
N LEU A 177 -12.45 -24.53 17.38
CA LEU A 177 -12.92 -25.03 16.09
C LEU A 177 -12.89 -26.55 16.06
N PHE A 178 -14.00 -27.16 15.68
CA PHE A 178 -14.04 -28.56 15.29
C PHE A 178 -14.47 -28.63 13.83
N SER A 179 -13.63 -29.18 12.95
CA SER A 179 -13.93 -29.31 11.52
C SER A 179 -14.38 -28.00 10.82
N ASN A 180 -13.80 -26.85 11.20
CA ASN A 180 -14.17 -25.51 10.69
C ASN A 180 -15.61 -25.06 11.00
N GLU A 181 -16.23 -25.68 12.00
CA GLU A 181 -17.55 -25.32 12.49
C GLU A 181 -17.46 -24.66 13.86
N LEU A 182 -18.38 -23.73 14.10
CA LEU A 182 -18.51 -22.99 15.33
C LEU A 182 -19.96 -23.03 15.82
N ASP A 183 -20.17 -23.64 16.99
CA ASP A 183 -21.44 -23.60 17.69
C ASP A 183 -21.66 -22.22 18.34
N VAL A 184 -22.74 -21.55 17.93
CA VAL A 184 -23.20 -20.25 18.42
C VAL A 184 -24.58 -20.32 19.08
N SER A 185 -25.12 -21.52 19.32
CA SER A 185 -26.45 -21.75 19.92
C SER A 185 -26.62 -21.04 21.28
N GLN A 186 -25.53 -20.87 22.02
CA GLN A 186 -25.51 -20.22 23.35
C GLN A 186 -25.59 -18.69 23.28
N LEU A 187 -25.47 -18.09 22.09
CA LEU A 187 -25.57 -16.64 21.91
C LEU A 187 -27.04 -16.21 21.84
N SER A 188 -27.35 -15.07 22.44
CA SER A 188 -28.64 -14.41 22.23
C SER A 188 -28.74 -13.84 20.82
N SER A 189 -29.95 -13.60 20.32
CA SER A 189 -30.15 -12.97 19.02
C SER A 189 -29.51 -11.56 19.00
N GLY A 190 -28.77 -11.25 17.94
CA GLY A 190 -28.04 -9.97 17.86
C GLY A 190 -26.86 -9.98 16.91
N HIS A 191 -26.11 -8.87 16.92
CA HIS A 191 -24.92 -8.69 16.09
C HIS A 191 -23.65 -9.07 16.85
N TYR A 192 -22.78 -9.83 16.18
CA TYR A 192 -21.54 -10.31 16.75
C TYR A 192 -20.37 -10.10 15.80
N VAL A 193 -19.17 -10.00 16.38
CA VAL A 193 -17.90 -9.95 15.66
C VAL A 193 -17.11 -11.20 16.00
N LEU A 194 -16.90 -12.05 14.99
CA LEU A 194 -15.97 -13.17 15.07
C LEU A 194 -14.55 -12.66 14.78
N LYS A 195 -13.60 -12.91 15.68
CA LYS A 195 -12.18 -12.72 15.41
C LYS A 195 -11.44 -14.06 15.34
N ILE A 196 -10.68 -14.25 14.28
CA ILE A 196 -9.86 -15.44 14.03
C ILE A 196 -8.40 -14.99 14.07
N MET A 197 -7.62 -15.55 14.98
CA MET A 197 -6.20 -15.22 15.17
C MET A 197 -5.33 -16.41 14.78
N ASP A 198 -4.50 -16.23 13.76
CA ASP A 198 -3.53 -17.23 13.31
C ASP A 198 -2.13 -16.60 13.22
N ASN A 199 -1.15 -17.22 13.91
CA ASN A 199 0.27 -16.84 13.89
C ASN A 199 0.53 -15.31 13.87
N ALA A 200 -0.13 -14.59 14.79
CA ALA A 200 -0.11 -13.12 14.98
C ALA A 200 -0.96 -12.25 14.05
N LYS A 201 -1.64 -12.82 13.05
CA LYS A 201 -2.63 -12.13 12.22
C LYS A 201 -4.02 -12.27 12.83
N VAL A 202 -4.79 -11.17 12.86
CA VAL A 202 -6.18 -11.16 13.38
C VAL A 202 -7.12 -10.80 12.24
N ARG A 203 -8.07 -11.70 11.93
CA ARG A 203 -9.19 -11.42 11.01
C ARG A 203 -10.46 -11.18 11.80
N SER A 204 -11.30 -10.25 11.35
CA SER A 204 -12.60 -9.96 11.98
C SER A 204 -13.72 -10.10 10.95
N HIS A 205 -14.80 -10.78 11.30
CA HIS A 205 -15.99 -10.93 10.44
C HIS A 205 -17.25 -10.69 11.25
N LYS A 206 -18.22 -9.98 10.69
CA LYS A 206 -19.50 -9.69 11.35
C LYS A 206 -20.52 -10.75 10.97
N PHE A 207 -21.29 -11.24 11.95
CA PHE A 207 -22.41 -12.14 11.70
C PHE A 207 -23.61 -11.78 12.58
N ILE A 208 -24.79 -12.21 12.16
CA ILE A 208 -26.06 -11.98 12.84
C ILE A 208 -26.56 -13.32 13.40
N LYS A 209 -26.83 -13.37 14.70
CA LYS A 209 -27.48 -14.50 15.37
C LYS A 209 -29.00 -14.25 15.41
N GLU A 210 -29.78 -15.22 14.96
CA GLU A 210 -31.25 -15.26 15.11
C GLU A 210 -31.69 -16.00 16.36
#